data_AF-A0A5B2WMF0-F1
#
_entry.id   AF-A0A5B2WMF0-F1
#
_cell.length_a   1.000
_cell.length_b   1.000
_cell.length_c   1.000
_cell.angle_alpha   90.00
_cell.angle_beta   90.00
_cell.angle_gamma   90.00
#
_symmetry.space_group_name_H-M   'P 1'
#
loop_
_entity.id
_entity.type
_entity.pdbx_description
1 polymer ?
#
loop_
_entity_poly.entity_id
_entity_poly.type
_entity_poly.pdbx_seq_one_letter_code
_entity_poly.pdbx_strand_id
1 'polypeptide(L)' 'MTDMVRVHVTADLPIRVKALPFADRVEIRLGKAFPAVLLVDRDALSRLGAAISEGAAELGAANKPRAGDVS' A
#
# COMPACT_ATOMS: atom_id res chain seq x y z
N MET A 1 13.10 -8.93 19.70
CA MET A 1 12.63 -7.64 19.17
C MET A 1 12.61 -7.77 17.66
N THR A 2 11.46 -7.62 17.02
CA THR A 2 11.39 -7.58 15.55
C THR A 2 11.68 -6.15 15.13
N ASP A 3 12.71 -5.94 14.32
CA ASP A 3 12.99 -4.63 13.75
C ASP A 3 11.86 -4.26 12.78
N MET A 4 11.18 -3.15 13.07
CA MET A 4 10.08 -2.66 12.24
C MET A 4 10.57 -1.54 11.32
N VAL A 5 10.55 -1.80 10.02
CA VAL A 5 10.76 -0.77 9.00
C VAL A 5 9.43 -0.07 8.72
N ARG A 6 9.36 1.24 8.98
CA ARG A 6 8.20 2.07 8.64
C ARG A 6 8.52 2.93 7.42
N VAL A 7 7.68 2.84 6.39
CA VAL A 7 7.73 3.74 5.23
C VAL A 7 6.43 4.53 5.21
N HIS A 8 6.53 5.86 5.27
CA HIS A 8 5.37 6.74 5.20
C HIS A 8 5.08 7.08 3.74
N VAL A 9 3.95 6.61 3.22
CA VAL A 9 3.48 6.90 1.86
C VAL A 9 2.47 8.03 1.91
N THR A 10 2.87 9.21 1.42
CA THR A 10 2.00 10.39 1.33
C THR A 10 1.46 10.55 -0.10
N ALA A 11 0.44 11.41 -0.29
CA ALA A 11 -0.18 11.64 -1.59
C ALA A 11 0.81 12.08 -2.69
N ASP A 12 1.87 12.80 -2.31
CA ASP A 12 2.86 13.33 -3.24
C ASP A 12 4.08 12.41 -3.43
N LEU A 13 4.16 11.29 -2.69
CA LEU A 13 5.26 10.35 -2.82
C LEU A 13 5.13 9.58 -4.15
N PRO A 14 6.12 9.64 -5.06
CA PRO A 14 6.04 8.89 -6.31
C PRO A 14 6.11 7.38 -6.05
N ILE A 15 5.16 6.65 -6.65
CA ILE A 15 5.12 5.19 -6.62
C ILE A 15 5.30 4.67 -8.04
N ARG A 16 6.21 3.72 -8.24
CA ARG A 16 6.40 3.01 -9.52
C ARG A 16 6.35 1.51 -9.29
N VAL A 17 5.57 0.83 -10.12
CA VAL A 17 5.43 -0.63 -10.07
C VAL A 17 6.05 -1.23 -11.32
N LYS A 18 6.92 -2.23 -11.16
CA LYS A 18 7.55 -2.96 -12.26
C LYS A 18 7.37 -4.46 -12.05
N ALA A 19 6.74 -5.13 -13.00
CA ALA A 19 6.74 -6.59 -13.04
C ALA A 19 8.14 -7.11 -13.45
N LEU A 20 8.57 -8.19 -12.80
CA LEU A 20 9.82 -8.90 -13.08
C LEU A 20 9.48 -10.35 -13.46
N PRO A 21 9.03 -10.63 -14.70
CA PRO A 21 8.52 -11.96 -15.08
C PRO A 21 9.56 -13.08 -14.91
N PHE A 22 10.84 -12.77 -15.13
CA PHE A 22 11.93 -13.73 -14.98
C PHE A 22 12.17 -14.16 -13.52
N ALA A 23 11.72 -13.38 -12.54
CA ALA A 23 11.89 -13.65 -11.11
C ALA A 23 10.57 -14.01 -10.41
N ASP A 24 9.47 -13.96 -11.16
CA ASP A 24 8.07 -14.13 -10.72
C ASP A 24 7.62 -13.20 -9.58
N ARG A 25 8.00 -11.92 -9.69
CA ARG A 25 7.74 -10.89 -8.66
C ARG A 25 7.31 -9.56 -9.24
N VAL A 26 6.80 -8.72 -8.37
CA VAL A 26 6.56 -7.30 -8.61
C VAL A 26 7.48 -6.47 -7.71
N GLU A 27 8.10 -5.46 -8.29
CA GLU A 27 8.90 -4.47 -7.58
C GLU A 27 8.10 -3.17 -7.43
N ILE A 28 7.88 -2.74 -6.20
CA ILE A 28 7.23 -1.47 -5.86
C ILE A 28 8.30 -0.51 -5.34
N ARG A 29 8.54 0.57 -6.07
CA ARG A 29 9.49 1.64 -5.71
C ARG A 29 8.74 2.84 -5.14
N LEU A 30 9.17 3.32 -3.98
CA LEU A 30 8.60 4.44 -3.24
C LEU A 30 9.64 5.57 -3.13
N GLY A 31 9.47 6.66 -3.88
CA GLY A 31 10.36 7.84 -3.85
C GLY A 31 11.17 8.09 -5.14
N LYS A 32 12.01 9.15 -5.13
CA LYS A 32 12.77 9.63 -6.30
C LYS A 32 14.26 9.23 -6.27
N ALA A 33 15.02 9.77 -5.30
CA ALA A 33 16.49 9.68 -5.29
C ALA A 33 17.03 8.45 -4.54
N PHE A 34 16.34 8.03 -3.48
CA PHE A 34 16.65 6.83 -2.69
C PHE A 34 15.36 6.07 -2.44
N PRO A 35 14.85 5.32 -3.43
CA PRO A 35 13.55 4.69 -3.31
C PRO A 35 13.61 3.54 -2.30
N ALA A 36 12.65 3.50 -1.37
CA ALA A 36 12.38 2.27 -0.66
C ALA A 36 11.78 1.28 -1.66
N VAL A 37 12.27 0.04 -1.66
CA VAL A 37 11.84 -0.99 -2.61
C VAL A 37 11.21 -2.14 -1.85
N LEU A 38 9.97 -2.48 -2.23
CA LEU A 38 9.28 -3.68 -1.78
C LEU A 38 9.17 -4.66 -2.95
N LEU A 39 9.77 -5.84 -2.79
CA LEU A 39 9.59 -6.96 -3.70
C LEU A 39 8.47 -7.86 -3.18
N VAL A 40 7.52 -8.20 -4.05
CA VAL A 40 6.35 -9.01 -3.73
C VAL A 40 6.27 -10.16 -4.71
N ASP A 41 6.36 -11.39 -4.21
CA ASP A 41 6.21 -12.59 -5.04
C ASP A 41 4.77 -12.72 -5.56
N ARG A 42 4.59 -13.40 -6.71
CA ARG A 42 3.28 -13.55 -7.38
C ARG A 42 2.16 -13.96 -6.43
N ASP A 43 2.40 -14.99 -5.62
CA ASP A 43 1.37 -15.59 -4.76
C ASP A 43 0.98 -14.66 -3.59
N ALA A 44 1.86 -13.74 -3.21
CA ALA A 44 1.60 -12.76 -2.18
C ALA A 44 0.89 -11.50 -2.71
N LEU A 45 0.91 -11.27 -4.03
CA LEU A 45 0.43 -10.03 -4.64
C LEU A 45 -1.08 -9.83 -4.43
N SER A 46 -1.87 -10.89 -4.61
CA SER A 46 -3.32 -10.85 -4.40
C SER A 46 -3.67 -10.54 -2.94
N ARG A 47 -2.96 -11.18 -2.00
CA ARG A 47 -3.12 -10.97 -0.56
C ARG A 47 -2.76 -9.55 -0.14
N LEU A 48 -1.64 -9.01 -0.63
CA LEU A 48 -1.23 -7.64 -0.34
C LEU A 48 -2.26 -6.64 -0.87
N GLY A 49 -2.74 -6.83 -2.10
CA GLY A 49 -3.78 -5.99 -2.68
C GLY A 49 -5.07 -6.00 -1.86
N ALA A 50 -5.53 -7.18 -1.45
CA ALA A 50 -6.72 -7.33 -0.62
C ALA A 50 -6.59 -6.58 0.72
N ALA A 51 -5.47 -6.72 1.41
CA ALA A 51 -5.23 -6.05 2.70
C ALA A 51 -5.23 -4.51 2.57
N ILE A 52 -4.66 -3.97 1.48
CA ILE A 52 -4.68 -2.53 1.20
C ILE A 52 -6.13 -2.06 0.92
N SER A 53 -6.88 -2.81 0.12
CA SER A 53 -8.28 -2.49 -0.19
C SER A 53 -9.19 -2.54 1.04
N GLU A 54 -8.99 -3.52 1.93
CA GLU A 54 -9.71 -3.63 3.20
C GLU A 54 -9.45 -2.41 4.09
N GLY A 55 -8.18 -2.03 4.30
CA GLY A 55 -7.85 -0.83 5.07
C GLY A 55 -8.43 0.46 4.47
N ALA A 56 -8.49 0.57 3.14
CA ALA A 56 -9.14 1.69 2.47
C ALA A 56 -10.66 1.72 2.74
N ALA A 57 -11.33 0.57 2.74
CA ALA A 57 -12.74 0.45 3.06
C ALA A 57 -13.03 0.84 4.52
N GLU A 58 -12.20 0.40 5.47
CA GLU A 58 -12.30 0.77 6.88
C GLU A 58 -12.17 2.28 7.11
N LEU A 59 -11.17 2.93 6.47
CA LEU A 59 -11.01 4.39 6.53
C LEU A 59 -12.20 5.13 5.92
N GLY A 60 -12.77 4.61 4.83
CA GLY A 60 -13.97 5.16 4.21
C GLY A 60 -15.21 5.05 5.11
N ALA A 61 -15.38 3.91 5.79
CA ALA A 61 -16.47 3.70 6.74
C ALA A 61 -16.36 4.61 7.97
N ALA A 62 -15.15 4.83 8.48
CA ALA A 62 -14.89 5.72 9.60
C ALA A 62 -15.19 7.19 9.29
N ASN A 63 -15.00 7.61 8.04
CA ASN A 63 -15.24 8.99 7.59
C ASN A 63 -16.69 9.27 7.16
N LYS A 64 -17.60 8.30 7.23
CA LYS A 64 -19.01 8.55 6.92
C LYS A 64 -19.64 9.32 8.10
N PRO A 65 -20.22 10.52 7.87
CA PRO A 65 -20.90 11.24 8.94
C PRO A 65 -22.00 10.35 9.52
N ARG A 66 -22.09 10.30 10.85
CA ARG A 66 -23.19 9.62 11.54
C ARG A 66 -24.47 10.23 11.00
N ALA A 67 -25.35 9.39 10.44
CA ALA A 67 -26.68 9.81 10.03
C ALA A 67 -27.42 10.28 11.30
N GLY A 68 -27.34 11.58 11.59
CA GLY A 68 -27.74 12.17 12.86
C GLY A 68 -27.21 13.59 13.08
N ASP A 69 -26.08 13.98 12.46
CA ASP A 69 -25.48 15.32 12.63
C ASP A 69 -25.93 16.34 11.58
N VAL A 70 -27.15 16.20 11.03
CA VAL A 70 -27.82 17.27 10.28
C VAL A 70 -29.12 17.57 11.01
N SER A 71 -29.08 18.59 11.86
CA SER A 71 -30.25 19.31 12.39
C SER A 71 -30.24 20.73 11.88
#